data_AF-A0A7W1QVQ7-F1
#
_entry.id   AF-A0A7W1QVQ7-F1
#
_cell.length_a   1.000
_cell.length_b   1.000
_cell.length_c   1.000
_cell.angle_alpha   90.00
_cell.angle_beta   90.00
_cell.angle_gamma   90.00
#
_symmetry.space_group_name_H-M   'P 1'
#
loop_
_entity.id
_entity.type
_entity.pdbx_description
1 polymer ?
#
loop_
_entity_poly.entity_id
_entity_poly.type
_entity_poly.pdbx_seq_one_letter_code
_entity_poly.pdbx_strand_id
1 'polypeptide(L)'
;MNVKILETNGKPAFAVLPYDEYQQLRELADDADDVSALARFAKRYSKGAEEAFPSVIVDRLLAGESPLRVWREHRGLTAAQLAAAVKITPAHVSKLESGTGGSVADGPAQIG
;
A
#
# COMPACT_ATOMS: atom_id res chain seq x y z
N MET A 1 1.68 -11.65 -34.48
CA MET A 1 3.00 -11.11 -34.16
C MET A 1 3.85 -11.02 -35.39
N ASN A 2 3.86 -9.84 -35.99
CA ASN A 2 4.81 -9.47 -37.02
C ASN A 2 5.93 -8.68 -36.34
N VAL A 3 7.01 -9.36 -35.98
CA VAL A 3 8.13 -8.78 -35.23
C VAL A 3 9.38 -8.72 -36.10
N LYS A 4 9.98 -7.54 -36.21
CA LYS A 4 11.27 -7.37 -36.86
C LYS A 4 12.37 -7.34 -35.80
N ILE A 5 13.33 -8.24 -35.89
CA ILE A 5 14.48 -8.28 -34.99
C ILE A 5 15.62 -7.44 -35.57
N LEU A 6 16.19 -6.57 -34.74
CA LEU A 6 17.39 -5.80 -35.05
C LEU A 6 18.56 -6.40 -34.28
N GLU A 7 19.61 -6.76 -35.01
CA GLU A 7 20.81 -7.38 -34.43
C GLU A 7 21.91 -6.37 -34.11
N THR A 8 22.75 -6.69 -33.14
CA THR A 8 23.99 -5.99 -32.82
C THR A 8 25.05 -7.04 -32.51
N ASN A 9 26.21 -6.96 -33.17
CA ASN A 9 27.29 -7.96 -33.07
C ASN A 9 26.83 -9.41 -33.34
N GLY A 10 25.91 -9.59 -34.29
CA GLY A 10 25.37 -10.91 -34.67
C GLY A 10 24.43 -11.53 -33.63
N LYS A 11 23.89 -10.72 -32.70
CA LYS A 11 22.91 -11.16 -31.71
C LYS A 11 21.66 -10.26 -31.73
N PRO A 12 20.45 -10.81 -31.54
CA PRO A 12 19.25 -10.02 -31.34
C PRO A 12 19.42 -9.00 -30.20
N ALA A 13 19.19 -7.73 -30.50
CA ALA A 13 19.29 -6.64 -29.52
C ALA A 13 17.95 -5.94 -29.29
N PHE A 14 17.17 -5.74 -30.35
CA PHE A 14 15.86 -5.09 -30.27
C PHE A 14 14.83 -5.82 -31.11
N ALA A 15 13.57 -5.66 -30.74
CA ALA A 15 12.41 -6.11 -31.50
C ALA A 15 11.54 -4.90 -31.83
N VAL A 16 11.17 -4.73 -33.10
CA VAL A 16 10.22 -3.72 -33.56
C VAL A 16 8.89 -4.41 -33.79
N LEU A 17 7.88 -3.92 -33.09
CA LEU A 17 6.50 -4.41 -33.16
C LEU A 17 5.59 -3.26 -33.61
N PRO A 18 4.45 -3.58 -34.26
CA PRO A 18 3.33 -2.65 -34.33
C PRO A 18 2.96 -2.17 -32.93
N TYR A 19 2.61 -0.89 -32.81
CA TYR A 19 2.36 -0.27 -31.50
C TYR A 19 1.27 -0.98 -30.70
N ASP A 20 0.16 -1.37 -31.36
CA ASP A 20 -0.94 -2.07 -30.69
C ASP A 20 -0.51 -3.43 -30.13
N GLU A 21 0.36 -4.17 -30.82
CA GLU A 21 0.91 -5.44 -30.31
C GLU A 21 1.83 -5.18 -29.10
N TYR A 22 2.63 -4.11 -29.11
CA TYR A 22 3.43 -3.70 -27.95
C TYR A 22 2.55 -3.34 -26.75
N GLN A 23 1.48 -2.57 -26.96
CA GLN A 23 0.56 -2.19 -25.91
C GLN A 23 -0.11 -3.40 -25.27
N GLN A 24 -0.55 -4.38 -26.07
CA GLN A 24 -1.10 -5.64 -25.57
C GLN A 24 -0.09 -6.45 -24.75
N LEU A 25 1.16 -6.53 -25.20
CA LEU A 25 2.22 -7.21 -24.45
C LEU A 25 2.53 -6.50 -23.12
N ARG A 26 2.51 -5.17 -23.11
CA ARG A 26 2.71 -4.38 -21.90
C ARG A 26 1.58 -4.60 -20.91
N GLU A 27 0.33 -4.53 -21.35
CA GLU A 27 -0.84 -4.80 -20.50
C GLU A 27 -0.81 -6.22 -19.93
N LEU A 28 -0.47 -7.23 -20.75
CA LEU A 28 -0.33 -8.60 -20.27
C LEU A 28 0.81 -8.77 -19.25
N ALA A 29 1.89 -8.01 -19.40
CA ALA A 29 2.99 -8.00 -18.44
C ALA A 29 2.57 -7.35 -17.11
N ASP A 30 1.86 -6.22 -17.17
CA ASP A 30 1.31 -5.54 -15.99
C ASP A 30 0.32 -6.46 -15.24
N ASP A 31 -0.61 -7.10 -15.96
CA ASP A 31 -1.54 -8.09 -15.39
C ASP A 31 -0.81 -9.27 -14.74
N ALA A 32 0.26 -9.77 -15.37
CA ALA A 32 1.05 -10.87 -14.83
C ALA A 32 1.77 -10.49 -13.53
N ASP A 33 2.27 -9.24 -13.44
CA ASP A 33 2.87 -8.70 -12.23
C ASP A 33 1.85 -8.55 -11.11
N ASP A 34 0.64 -8.06 -11.41
CA ASP A 34 -0.47 -7.97 -10.45
C ASP A 34 -0.88 -9.34 -9.91
N VAL A 35 -1.03 -10.33 -10.79
CA VAL A 35 -1.31 -11.73 -10.38
C VAL A 35 -0.19 -12.27 -9.49
N SER A 36 1.07 -11.99 -9.82
CA SER A 36 2.22 -12.38 -9.00
C SER A 36 2.18 -11.71 -7.62
N ALA A 37 1.84 -10.42 -7.55
CA ALA A 37 1.72 -9.67 -6.31
C ALA A 37 0.61 -10.24 -5.40
N LEU A 38 -0.56 -10.54 -5.97
CA LEU A 38 -1.67 -11.15 -5.25
C LEU A 38 -1.30 -12.54 -4.72
N ALA A 39 -0.64 -13.37 -5.52
CA ALA A 39 -0.18 -14.69 -5.08
C ALA A 39 0.83 -14.61 -3.92
N ARG A 40 1.75 -13.63 -3.96
CA ARG A 40 2.69 -13.37 -2.86
C ARG A 40 1.95 -12.93 -1.59
N PHE A 41 0.96 -12.04 -1.71
CA PHE A 41 0.12 -11.61 -0.59
C PHE A 41 -0.64 -12.80 0.02
N ALA A 42 -1.35 -13.59 -0.79
CA ALA A 42 -2.10 -14.76 -0.32
C ALA A 42 -1.21 -15.78 0.42
N LYS A 43 0.04 -15.95 -0.04
CA LYS A 43 1.04 -16.80 0.64
C LYS A 43 1.48 -16.23 1.99
N ARG A 44 1.63 -14.91 2.14
CA ARG A 44 1.96 -14.29 3.44
C ARG A 44 0.76 -14.31 4.38
N TYR A 45 -0.43 -14.02 3.86
CA TYR A 45 -1.69 -14.08 4.61
C TYR A 45 -1.97 -15.47 5.17
N SER A 46 -1.86 -16.52 4.36
CA SER A 46 -2.05 -17.91 4.83
C SER A 46 -1.02 -18.36 5.89
N LYS A 47 0.13 -17.68 5.98
CA LYS A 47 1.14 -17.90 7.02
C LYS A 47 0.95 -17.01 8.26
N GLY A 48 -0.10 -16.19 8.31
CA GLY A 48 -0.33 -15.24 9.40
C GLY A 48 0.68 -14.08 9.43
N ALA A 49 1.40 -13.83 8.33
CA ALA A 49 2.35 -12.72 8.24
C ALA A 49 1.70 -11.40 7.76
N GLU A 50 0.39 -11.42 7.49
CA GLU A 50 -0.43 -10.26 7.14
C GLU A 50 -1.59 -10.19 8.13
N GLU A 51 -1.85 -9.02 8.69
CA GLU A 51 -3.00 -8.75 9.57
C GLU A 51 -4.14 -8.18 8.73
N ALA A 52 -5.32 -8.80 8.78
CA ALA A 52 -6.56 -8.21 8.29
C ALA A 52 -7.32 -7.59 9.46
N PHE A 53 -7.95 -6.45 9.21
CA PHE A 53 -8.75 -5.72 10.19
C PHE A 53 -10.10 -5.32 9.58
N PRO A 54 -11.14 -5.10 10.41
CA PRO A 54 -12.47 -4.75 9.90
C PRO A 54 -12.45 -3.40 9.18
N SER A 55 -13.30 -3.25 8.16
CA SER A 55 -13.39 -2.02 7.35
C SER A 55 -13.68 -0.76 8.18
N VAL A 56 -14.40 -0.90 9.30
CA VAL A 56 -14.67 0.22 10.23
C VAL A 56 -13.40 0.93 10.70
N ILE A 57 -12.26 0.23 10.78
CA ILE A 57 -10.98 0.86 11.11
C ILE A 57 -10.57 1.84 10.01
N VAL A 58 -10.71 1.44 8.75
CA VAL A 58 -10.44 2.30 7.58
C VAL A 58 -11.40 3.48 7.55
N ASP A 59 -12.69 3.24 7.77
CA ASP A 59 -13.71 4.29 7.75
C ASP A 59 -13.41 5.39 8.78
N ARG A 60 -12.99 5.00 9.99
CA ARG A 60 -12.59 5.94 11.06
C ARG A 60 -11.34 6.74 10.70
N LEU A 61 -10.34 6.09 10.10
CA LEU A 61 -9.12 6.76 9.63
C LEU A 61 -9.44 7.78 8.52
N LEU A 62 -10.30 7.42 7.57
CA LEU A 62 -10.74 8.31 6.50
C LEU A 62 -11.62 9.47 7.01
N ALA A 63 -12.36 9.25 8.10
CA ALA A 63 -13.10 10.31 8.80
C ALA A 63 -12.19 11.30 9.56
N GLY A 64 -10.87 11.09 9.55
CA GLY A 64 -9.90 11.97 10.19
C GLY A 64 -9.76 11.76 11.69
N GLU A 65 -10.26 10.65 12.24
CA GLU A 65 -9.95 10.28 13.62
C GLU A 65 -8.44 10.05 13.78
N SER A 66 -7.92 10.28 14.99
CA SER A 66 -6.50 10.07 15.28
C SER A 66 -6.10 8.62 14.99
N PRO A 67 -5.14 8.36 14.09
CA PRO A 67 -4.71 7.00 13.77
C PRO A 67 -4.23 6.23 15.01
N LEU A 68 -3.52 6.90 15.90
CA LEU A 68 -3.05 6.31 17.16
C LEU A 68 -4.22 5.81 18.00
N ARG A 69 -5.28 6.62 18.13
CA ARG A 69 -6.47 6.27 18.89
C ARG A 69 -7.23 5.11 18.26
N VAL A 70 -7.46 5.15 16.94
CA VAL A 70 -8.17 4.11 16.21
C VAL A 70 -7.47 2.75 16.39
N TRP A 71 -6.15 2.71 16.15
CA TRP A 71 -5.37 1.46 16.31
C TRP A 71 -5.30 0.99 17.76
N ARG A 72 -5.20 1.90 18.73
CA ARG A 72 -5.18 1.57 20.15
C ARG A 72 -6.50 0.90 20.57
N GLU A 73 -7.63 1.51 20.21
CA GLU A 73 -8.96 0.99 20.55
C GLU A 73 -9.25 -0.32 19.82
N HIS A 74 -8.83 -0.48 18.56
CA HIS A 74 -8.93 -1.74 17.83
C HIS A 74 -8.23 -2.89 18.55
N ARG A 75 -7.06 -2.61 19.16
CA ARG A 75 -6.29 -3.57 19.96
C ARG A 75 -6.79 -3.72 21.40
N GLY A 76 -7.93 -3.10 21.75
CA GLY A 76 -8.54 -3.19 23.08
C GLY A 76 -7.74 -2.50 24.19
N LEU A 77 -6.83 -1.58 23.84
CA LEU A 77 -5.97 -0.90 24.80
C LEU A 77 -6.61 0.41 25.27
N THR A 78 -6.51 0.69 26.57
CA THR A 78 -6.74 2.03 27.13
C THR A 78 -5.51 2.92 26.93
N ALA A 79 -5.68 4.24 26.99
CA ALA A 79 -4.55 5.18 26.92
C ALA A 79 -3.50 4.89 28.01
N ALA A 80 -3.93 4.46 29.20
CA ALA A 80 -3.05 4.07 30.29
C ALA A 80 -2.25 2.78 30.00
N GLN A 81 -2.89 1.76 29.42
CA GLN A 81 -2.20 0.54 29.02
C GLN A 81 -1.17 0.78 27.92
N LEU A 82 -1.51 1.59 26.90
CA LEU A 82 -0.56 1.99 25.87
C LEU A 82 0.62 2.76 26.49
N ALA A 83 0.33 3.74 27.35
CA ALA A 83 1.35 4.55 28.01
C ALA A 83 2.32 3.67 28.82
N ALA A 84 1.82 2.69 29.57
CA ALA A 84 2.64 1.74 30.31
C ALA A 84 3.51 0.88 29.38
N ALA A 85 2.95 0.37 28.28
CA ALA A 85 3.68 -0.48 27.34
C ALA A 85 4.87 0.24 26.68
N VAL A 86 4.72 1.54 26.40
CA VAL A 86 5.77 2.35 25.74
C VAL A 86 6.52 3.29 26.70
N LYS A 87 6.30 3.14 28.02
CA LYS A 87 6.98 3.88 29.10
C LYS A 87 6.84 5.41 29.01
N ILE A 88 5.65 5.90 28.71
CA ILE A 88 5.29 7.33 28.74
C ILE A 88 4.10 7.58 29.68
N THR A 89 3.68 8.84 29.84
CA THR A 89 2.51 9.18 30.66
C THR A 89 1.20 9.09 29.86
N PRO A 90 0.06 8.74 30.49
CA PRO A 90 -1.25 8.75 29.81
C PRO A 90 -1.64 10.13 29.26
N ALA A 91 -1.18 11.21 29.90
CA ALA A 91 -1.35 12.58 29.42
C ALA A 91 -0.61 12.82 28.10
N HIS A 92 0.58 12.22 27.93
CA HIS A 92 1.33 12.29 26.68
C HIS A 92 0.61 11.53 25.56
N VAL A 93 0.06 10.34 25.83
CA VAL A 93 -0.78 9.61 24.86
C VAL A 93 -1.99 10.47 24.44
N SER A 94 -2.70 11.05 25.41
CA SER A 94 -3.86 11.90 25.12
C SER A 94 -3.49 13.10 24.25
N LYS A 95 -2.33 13.73 24.50
CA LYS A 95 -1.82 14.83 23.68
C LYS A 95 -1.58 14.38 22.23
N LEU A 96 -0.98 13.20 22.02
CA LEU A 96 -0.77 12.64 20.68
C LEU A 96 -2.09 12.30 19.97
N GLU A 97 -3.10 11.84 20.72
CA GLU A 97 -4.43 11.54 20.16
C GLU A 97 -5.26 12.79 19.86
N SER A 98 -5.03 13.88 20.60
CA SER A 98 -5.67 15.18 20.38
C SER A 98 -4.96 16.06 19.35
N GLY A 99 -3.67 15.78 19.09
CA GLY A 99 -2.89 16.52 18.13
C GLY A 99 -3.35 16.18 16.72
N THR A 100 -3.63 17.21 15.93
CA THR A 100 -3.86 17.12 14.47
C THR A 100 -2.54 16.75 13.78
N GLY A 101 -2.01 15.56 14.07
CA GLY A 101 -0.76 15.04 13.57
C GLY A 101 -0.96 14.36 12.23
N GLY A 102 -1.12 15.17 11.18
CA GLY A 102 -0.84 14.84 9.79
C GLY A 102 -1.50 13.57 9.27
N SER A 103 -2.79 13.66 8.91
CA SER A 103 -3.14 13.10 7.61
C SER A 103 -2.18 13.75 6.61
N VAL A 104 -1.37 12.96 5.92
CA VAL A 104 -0.90 13.39 4.61
C VAL A 104 -2.19 13.58 3.83
N ALA A 105 -2.67 14.81 3.83
CA ALA A 105 -3.67 15.27 2.91
C ALA A 105 -3.07 14.95 1.54
N ASP A 106 -3.62 13.93 0.90
CA ASP A 106 -3.64 13.80 -0.54
C ASP A 106 -4.41 15.04 -1.03
N GLY A 107 -3.68 16.16 -1.13
CA GLY A 107 -4.19 17.37 -1.75
C GLY A 107 -4.45 17.03 -3.21
N PRO A 108 -5.59 17.45 -3.80
CA PRO A 108 -5.88 17.13 -5.19
C PRO A 108 -4.70 17.61 -6.03
N ALA A 109 -4.08 16.69 -6.77
CA ALA A 109 -3.08 17.02 -7.76
C ALA A 109 -3.66 18.06 -8.72
N GLN A 110 -3.29 19.33 -8.52
CA GLN A 110 -3.48 20.35 -9.53
C GLN A 110 -2.48 20.04 -10.63
N ILE A 111 -2.98 19.36 -11.66
CA ILE A 111 -2.37 19.34 -12.98
C ILE A 111 -2.55 20.73 -13.60
N GLY A 112 -1.45 21.44 -13.76
CA GLY A 112 -1.32 22.69 -14.51
C GLY A 112 -0.17 22.57 -15.49
#